data_AF-A0A7J2X9Q4-F1
#
_entry.id   AF-A0A7J2X9Q4-F1
#
_cell.length_a   1.000
_cell.length_b   1.000
_cell.length_c   1.000
_cell.angle_alpha   90.00
_cell.angle_beta   90.00
_cell.angle_gamma   90.00
#
_symmetry.space_group_name_H-M   'P 1'
#
loop_
_entity.id
_entity.type
_entity.pdbx_description
1 polymer ?
#
loop_
_entity_poly.entity_id
_entity_poly.type
_entity_poly.pdbx_seq_one_letter_code
_entity_poly.pdbx_strand_id
1 'polypeptide(L)'
;FILSVNYSSKIIEPIQSRCAVFRFKPINEEDAKNYLKKIAEKEGLEVTEDAFETILYIANGDLRKAINILQTGASISDKIDAEVIYQGAGLARPDTIKKMIEYAFRNEFIKARNILDDLLINQGISGVDIIKQIHRILFDLTIPDETKIRILDKIGEAEYRVNEGSNERIQLEYLLAQIALAGSKLR
;
A
#
# COMPACT_ATOMS: atom_id res chain seq x y z
N PHE A 1 23.00 26.20 -10.56
CA PHE A 1 21.72 25.82 -9.91
C PHE A 1 21.54 24.31 -10.03
N ILE A 2 20.87 23.68 -9.06
CA ILE A 2 20.43 22.29 -9.14
C ILE A 2 18.92 22.30 -8.91
N LEU A 3 18.15 21.81 -9.87
CA LEU A 3 16.69 21.75 -9.78
C LEU A 3 16.28 20.30 -9.51
N SER A 4 15.65 20.07 -8.36
CA SER A 4 15.08 18.76 -8.00
C SER A 4 13.58 18.78 -8.26
N VAL A 5 13.10 17.92 -9.16
CA VAL A 5 11.71 17.89 -9.61
C VAL A 5 11.26 16.44 -9.86
N ASN A 6 9.98 16.14 -9.60
CA ASN A 6 9.42 14.80 -9.87
C ASN A 6 9.22 14.55 -11.37
N TYR A 7 8.84 15.59 -12.12
CA TYR A 7 8.55 15.48 -13.55
C TYR A 7 9.24 16.60 -14.30
N SER A 8 10.24 16.24 -15.12
CA SER A 8 10.92 17.21 -15.98
C SER A 8 9.94 17.92 -16.92
N SER A 9 8.90 17.23 -17.40
CA SER A 9 7.87 17.78 -18.27
C SER A 9 7.06 18.94 -17.67
N LYS A 10 7.06 19.12 -16.35
CA LYS A 10 6.41 20.27 -15.69
C LYS A 10 7.30 21.53 -15.66
N ILE A 11 8.55 21.44 -16.11
CA ILE A 11 9.47 22.57 -16.20
C ILE A 11 9.38 23.19 -17.59
N ILE A 12 9.33 24.51 -17.66
CA ILE A 12 9.28 25.23 -18.93
C ILE A 12 10.56 25.01 -19.75
N GLU A 13 10.41 24.94 -21.07
CA GLU A 13 11.51 24.68 -22.01
C GLU A 13 12.71 25.65 -21.89
N PRO A 14 12.54 26.96 -21.63
CA PRO A 14 13.68 27.87 -21.47
C PRO A 14 14.61 27.50 -20.30
N ILE A 15 14.09 26.88 -19.24
CA ILE A 15 14.92 26.41 -18.13
C ILE A 15 15.57 25.08 -18.50
N GLN A 16 14.81 24.16 -19.11
CA GLN A 16 15.32 22.84 -19.51
C GLN A 16 16.49 22.95 -20.51
N SER A 17 16.40 23.86 -21.50
CA SER A 17 17.43 24.03 -22.54
C SER A 17 18.79 24.51 -22.00
N ARG A 18 18.83 24.97 -20.75
CA ARG A 18 20.04 25.42 -20.05
C ARG A 18 20.50 24.44 -18.96
N CYS A 19 19.85 23.27 -18.84
CA CYS A 19 20.14 22.29 -17.81
C CYS A 19 20.52 20.92 -18.41
N ALA A 20 21.46 20.23 -17.78
CA ALA A 20 21.64 18.79 -18.00
C ALA A 20 20.57 18.02 -17.20
N VAL A 21 19.84 17.12 -17.87
CA VAL A 21 18.74 16.37 -17.25
C VAL A 21 19.24 15.01 -16.75
N PHE A 22 19.14 14.79 -15.44
CA PHE A 22 19.40 13.51 -14.80
C PHE A 22 18.08 12.90 -14.32
N ARG A 23 17.81 11.64 -14.71
CA ARG A 23 16.61 10.91 -14.30
C ARG A 23 16.98 9.87 -13.25
N PHE A 24 16.49 10.06 -12.03
CA PHE A 24 16.64 9.10 -10.96
C PHE A 24 15.53 8.05 -11.07
N LYS A 25 15.92 6.78 -11.00
CA LYS A 25 14.99 5.64 -10.92
C LYS A 25 14.81 5.25 -9.45
N PRO A 26 13.72 4.53 -9.10
CA PRO A 26 13.60 3.92 -7.78
C PRO A 26 14.84 3.08 -7.44
N ILE A 27 15.19 3.04 -6.15
CA ILE A 27 16.38 2.31 -5.67
C ILE A 27 16.09 0.81 -5.72
N ASN A 28 17.11 0.02 -6.08
CA ASN A 28 17.03 -1.44 -6.08
C ASN A 28 16.76 -1.97 -4.66
N GLU A 29 15.94 -3.02 -4.53
CA GLU A 29 15.55 -3.56 -3.23
C GLU A 29 16.76 -4.07 -2.43
N GLU A 30 17.74 -4.68 -3.09
CA GLU A 30 18.97 -5.18 -2.45
C GLU A 30 19.81 -4.03 -1.86
N ASP A 31 20.01 -2.95 -2.62
CA ASP A 31 20.74 -1.77 -2.16
C ASP A 31 20.03 -1.09 -0.99
N ALA A 32 18.70 -0.97 -1.08
CA ALA A 32 17.89 -0.42 -0.01
C ALA A 32 17.96 -1.31 1.26
N LYS A 33 17.87 -2.64 1.12
CA LYS A 33 18.00 -3.60 2.23
C LYS A 33 19.34 -3.48 2.92
N ASN A 34 20.43 -3.46 2.15
CA ASN A 34 21.78 -3.33 2.68
C ASN A 34 21.97 -2.00 3.42
N TYR A 35 21.38 -0.92 2.92
CA TYR A 35 21.41 0.38 3.59
C TYR A 35 20.62 0.38 4.90
N LEU A 36 19.43 -0.23 4.93
CA LEU A 36 18.63 -0.35 6.16
C LEU A 36 19.32 -1.22 7.20
N LYS A 37 19.94 -2.35 6.81
CA LYS A 37 20.74 -3.19 7.71
C LYS A 37 21.88 -2.40 8.36
N LYS A 38 22.59 -1.60 7.57
CA LYS A 38 23.64 -0.70 8.07
C LYS A 38 23.11 0.33 9.08
N ILE A 39 21.91 0.86 8.89
CA ILE A 39 21.27 1.76 9.87
C ILE A 39 20.95 0.99 11.15
N ALA A 40 20.29 -0.16 11.03
CA ALA A 40 19.91 -1.00 12.17
C ALA A 40 21.13 -1.40 13.02
N GLU A 41 22.22 -1.82 12.39
CA GLU A 41 23.48 -2.15 13.08
C GLU A 41 24.09 -0.95 13.82
N LYS A 42 24.07 0.25 13.21
CA LYS A 42 24.63 1.46 13.81
C LYS A 42 23.80 2.01 14.96
N GLU A 43 22.49 1.90 14.87
CA GLU A 43 21.54 2.35 15.89
C GLU A 43 21.27 1.26 16.94
N GLY A 44 21.84 0.06 16.78
CA GLY A 44 21.69 -1.06 17.72
C GLY A 44 20.29 -1.67 17.75
N LEU A 45 19.56 -1.65 16.62
CA LEU A 45 18.18 -2.12 16.52
C LEU A 45 18.12 -3.63 16.25
N GLU A 46 17.25 -4.35 16.96
CA GLU A 46 16.93 -5.76 16.66
C GLU A 46 15.80 -5.82 15.62
N VAL A 47 16.16 -5.94 14.34
CA VAL A 47 15.21 -6.02 13.22
C VAL A 47 15.24 -7.42 12.62
N THR A 48 14.08 -8.05 12.46
CA THR A 48 13.97 -9.37 11.84
C THR A 48 14.02 -9.30 10.31
N GLU A 49 14.36 -10.40 9.64
CA GLU A 49 14.53 -10.41 8.18
C GLU A 49 13.20 -10.14 7.44
N ASP A 50 12.09 -10.66 7.96
CA ASP A 50 10.73 -10.42 7.47
C ASP A 50 10.29 -8.95 7.66
N ALA A 51 10.79 -8.27 8.70
CA ALA A 51 10.56 -6.83 8.86
C ALA A 51 11.25 -6.03 7.76
N PHE A 52 12.50 -6.36 7.42
CA PHE A 52 13.18 -5.70 6.29
C PHE A 52 12.43 -5.90 4.97
N GLU A 53 12.00 -7.12 4.68
CA GLU A 53 11.21 -7.43 3.49
C GLU A 53 9.89 -6.65 3.47
N THR A 54 9.22 -6.56 4.62
CA THR A 54 7.98 -5.80 4.77
C THR A 54 8.20 -4.30 4.54
N ILE A 55 9.26 -3.72 5.12
CA ILE A 55 9.61 -2.31 4.89
C ILE A 55 9.83 -2.04 3.40
N LEU A 56 10.59 -2.90 2.71
CA LEU A 56 10.88 -2.75 1.29
C LEU A 56 9.61 -2.86 0.44
N TYR A 57 8.77 -3.86 0.76
CA TYR A 57 7.47 -4.05 0.13
C TYR A 57 6.57 -2.82 0.24
N ILE A 58 6.56 -2.15 1.40
CA ILE A 58 5.76 -0.93 1.64
C ILE A 58 6.41 0.30 0.99
N ALA A 59 7.74 0.39 1.03
CA ALA A 59 8.51 1.52 0.54
C ALA A 59 8.52 1.65 -0.99
N ASN A 60 8.42 0.52 -1.71
CA ASN A 60 8.35 0.46 -3.17
C ASN A 60 9.44 1.32 -3.87
N GLY A 61 10.69 1.14 -3.42
CA GLY A 61 11.86 1.85 -3.97
C GLY A 61 12.08 3.29 -3.46
N ASP A 62 11.24 3.80 -2.55
CA ASP A 62 11.47 5.06 -1.83
C ASP A 62 12.24 4.81 -0.53
N LEU A 63 13.57 5.02 -0.57
CA LEU A 63 14.43 4.81 0.59
C LEU A 63 14.11 5.74 1.78
N ARG A 64 13.63 6.96 1.53
CA ARG A 64 13.21 7.87 2.61
C ARG A 64 11.98 7.30 3.32
N LYS A 65 11.02 6.77 2.56
CA LYS A 65 9.86 6.07 3.14
C LYS A 65 10.30 4.86 3.95
N ALA A 66 11.23 4.04 3.43
CA ALA A 66 11.75 2.88 4.13
C ALA A 66 12.41 3.23 5.48
N ILE A 67 13.25 4.28 5.51
CA ILE A 67 13.92 4.75 6.73
C ILE A 67 12.89 5.25 7.75
N ASN A 68 11.90 6.03 7.32
CA ASN A 68 10.86 6.53 8.21
C ASN A 68 10.04 5.39 8.84
N ILE A 69 9.75 4.34 8.08
CA ILE A 69 9.04 3.17 8.59
C ILE A 69 9.90 2.42 9.62
N LEU A 70 11.20 2.20 9.32
CA LEU A 70 12.14 1.58 10.25
C LEU A 70 12.22 2.36 11.57
N GLN A 71 12.34 3.70 11.48
CA GLN A 71 12.39 4.58 12.65
C GLN A 71 11.09 4.54 13.45
N THR A 72 9.94 4.48 12.78
CA THR A 72 8.64 4.37 13.44
C THR A 72 8.53 3.04 14.19
N GLY A 73 8.96 1.94 13.56
CA GLY A 73 9.01 0.62 14.21
C GLY A 73 9.90 0.62 15.45
N ALA A 74 11.09 1.23 15.37
CA ALA A 74 12.01 1.38 16.50
C ALA A 74 11.44 2.23 17.66
N SER A 75 10.45 3.08 17.40
CA SER A 75 9.80 3.88 18.43
C SER A 75 8.68 3.11 19.16
N ILE A 76 8.23 1.98 18.60
CA ILE A 76 7.12 1.17 19.12
C ILE A 76 7.64 0.01 19.97
N SER A 77 8.72 -0.65 19.52
CA SER A 77 9.23 -1.87 20.15
C SER A 77 10.75 -1.97 19.96
N ASP A 78 11.44 -2.52 20.97
CA ASP A 78 12.87 -2.83 20.91
C ASP A 78 13.20 -3.89 19.85
N LYS A 79 12.26 -4.82 19.65
CA LYS A 79 12.31 -5.83 18.59
C LYS A 79 11.32 -5.50 17.49
N ILE A 80 11.84 -5.32 16.28
CA ILE A 80 11.08 -4.85 15.12
C ILE A 80 10.82 -6.04 14.20
N ASP A 81 9.59 -6.55 14.25
CA ASP A 81 9.07 -7.60 13.36
C ASP A 81 8.10 -7.02 12.30
N ALA A 82 7.62 -7.87 11.39
CA ALA A 82 6.69 -7.43 10.35
C ALA A 82 5.39 -6.82 10.91
N GLU A 83 4.91 -7.28 12.06
CA GLU A 83 3.67 -6.79 12.69
C GLU A 83 3.84 -5.34 13.16
N VAL A 84 4.95 -5.07 13.87
CA VAL A 84 5.32 -3.71 14.30
C VAL A 84 5.43 -2.76 13.11
N ILE A 85 5.96 -3.25 11.97
CA ILE A 85 6.07 -2.47 10.75
C ILE A 85 4.70 -2.13 10.15
N TYR A 86 3.79 -3.10 10.02
CA TYR A 86 2.44 -2.84 9.49
C TYR A 86 1.67 -1.86 10.39
N GLN A 87 1.74 -2.06 11.70
CA GLN A 87 1.13 -1.16 12.68
C GLN A 87 1.71 0.25 12.59
N GLY A 88 3.04 0.40 12.56
CA GLY A 88 3.70 1.70 12.47
C GLY A 88 3.45 2.42 11.14
N ALA A 89 3.30 1.68 10.05
CA ALA A 89 2.97 2.23 8.74
C ALA A 89 1.48 2.59 8.57
N GLY A 90 0.61 2.19 9.51
CA GLY A 90 -0.83 2.33 9.37
C GLY A 90 -1.40 1.52 8.20
N LEU A 91 -0.85 0.33 7.96
CA LEU A 91 -1.24 -0.55 6.86
C LEU A 91 -1.75 -1.89 7.39
N ALA A 92 -2.61 -2.53 6.61
CA ALA A 92 -3.12 -3.84 6.96
C ALA A 92 -2.14 -4.91 6.49
N ARG A 93 -2.18 -6.07 7.14
CA ARG A 93 -1.50 -7.25 6.61
C ARG A 93 -2.12 -7.68 5.28
N PRO A 94 -1.32 -8.03 4.27
CA PRO A 94 -1.82 -8.53 2.99
C PRO A 94 -2.79 -9.70 3.13
N ASP A 95 -2.51 -10.61 4.06
CA ASP A 95 -3.38 -11.76 4.35
C ASP A 95 -4.77 -11.35 4.85
N THR A 96 -4.86 -10.29 5.66
CA THR A 96 -6.13 -9.78 6.18
C THR A 96 -6.98 -9.18 5.07
N ILE A 97 -6.37 -8.38 4.20
CA ILE A 97 -7.06 -7.80 3.03
C ILE A 97 -7.47 -8.91 2.05
N LYS A 98 -6.61 -9.90 1.81
CA LYS A 98 -6.93 -11.06 0.96
C LYS A 98 -8.11 -11.84 1.53
N LYS A 99 -8.13 -12.13 2.83
CA LYS A 99 -9.23 -12.81 3.51
C LYS A 99 -10.54 -12.02 3.43
N MET A 100 -10.48 -10.69 3.57
CA MET A 100 -11.63 -9.81 3.38
C MET A 100 -12.21 -9.93 1.96
N ILE A 101 -11.35 -9.86 0.94
CA ILE A 101 -11.73 -10.01 -0.47
C ILE A 101 -12.32 -11.40 -0.74
N GLU A 102 -11.71 -12.46 -0.20
CA GLU A 102 -12.21 -13.84 -0.34
C GLU A 102 -13.60 -14.03 0.27
N TYR A 103 -13.87 -13.47 1.46
CA TYR A 103 -15.21 -13.51 2.04
C TYR A 103 -16.23 -12.77 1.17
N ALA A 104 -15.86 -11.62 0.61
CA ALA A 104 -16.72 -10.90 -0.32
C ALA A 104 -17.04 -11.78 -1.55
N PHE A 105 -16.04 -12.38 -2.19
CA PHE A 105 -16.22 -13.30 -3.32
C PHE A 105 -17.11 -14.51 -3.00
N ARG A 106 -17.09 -14.99 -1.75
CA ARG A 106 -17.93 -16.12 -1.30
C ARG A 106 -19.38 -15.74 -0.99
N ASN A 107 -19.76 -14.48 -1.18
CA ASN A 107 -21.02 -13.87 -0.73
C ASN A 107 -21.19 -13.86 0.80
N GLU A 108 -20.11 -13.95 1.55
CA GLU A 108 -20.09 -13.81 3.01
C GLU A 108 -19.89 -12.34 3.40
N PHE A 109 -20.72 -11.45 2.85
CA PHE A 109 -20.53 -9.98 2.93
C PHE A 109 -20.40 -9.46 4.37
N ILE A 110 -21.20 -9.98 5.30
CA ILE A 110 -21.14 -9.56 6.71
C ILE A 110 -19.76 -9.90 7.31
N LYS A 111 -19.14 -11.03 6.95
CA LYS A 111 -17.80 -11.36 7.45
C LYS A 111 -16.73 -10.46 6.86
N ALA A 112 -16.83 -10.14 5.56
CA ALA A 112 -15.93 -9.17 4.93
C ALA A 112 -16.07 -7.77 5.57
N ARG A 113 -17.30 -7.33 5.81
CA ARG A 113 -17.60 -6.06 6.49
C ARG A 113 -17.06 -6.02 7.92
N ASN A 114 -17.15 -7.11 8.68
CA ASN A 114 -16.59 -7.15 10.02
C ASN A 114 -15.06 -7.00 10.03
N ILE A 115 -14.37 -7.55 9.04
CA ILE A 115 -12.92 -7.31 8.87
C ILE A 115 -12.66 -5.85 8.52
N LEU A 116 -13.44 -5.27 7.61
CA LEU A 116 -13.33 -3.85 7.27
C LEU A 116 -13.52 -2.95 8.49
N ASP A 117 -14.51 -3.23 9.32
CA ASP A 117 -14.79 -2.48 10.55
C ASP A 117 -13.63 -2.57 11.54
N ASP A 118 -13.01 -3.75 11.69
CA ASP A 118 -11.81 -3.93 12.51
C ASP A 118 -10.63 -3.09 11.99
N LEU A 119 -10.38 -3.12 10.68
CA LEU A 119 -9.31 -2.35 10.04
C LEU A 119 -9.49 -0.84 10.21
N LEU A 120 -10.71 -0.33 10.06
CA LEU A 120 -11.01 1.09 10.17
C LEU A 120 -11.02 1.59 11.63
N ILE A 121 -11.64 0.83 12.53
CA ILE A 121 -11.94 1.30 13.89
C ILE A 121 -10.83 0.91 14.87
N ASN A 122 -10.45 -0.37 14.90
CA ASN A 122 -9.51 -0.88 15.89
C ASN A 122 -8.06 -0.64 15.45
N GLN A 123 -7.78 -0.80 14.15
CA GLN A 123 -6.43 -0.61 13.60
C GLN A 123 -6.19 0.82 13.08
N GLY A 124 -7.25 1.62 12.91
CA GLY A 124 -7.14 3.03 12.53
C GLY A 124 -6.60 3.27 11.11
N ILE A 125 -6.74 2.30 10.21
CA ILE A 125 -6.20 2.37 8.85
C ILE A 125 -7.10 3.27 8.00
N SER A 126 -6.49 4.14 7.18
CA SER A 126 -7.25 5.04 6.30
C SER A 126 -7.99 4.29 5.20
N GLY A 127 -9.18 4.76 4.82
CA GLY A 127 -9.94 4.12 3.75
C GLY A 127 -9.21 4.14 2.41
N VAL A 128 -8.48 5.22 2.13
CA VAL A 128 -7.64 5.36 0.93
C VAL A 128 -6.56 4.26 0.88
N ASP A 129 -5.90 3.98 2.00
CA ASP A 129 -4.86 2.95 2.05
C ASP A 129 -5.46 1.54 1.93
N ILE A 130 -6.65 1.29 2.44
CA ILE A 130 -7.37 0.03 2.22
C ILE A 130 -7.68 -0.14 0.72
N ILE A 131 -8.17 0.90 0.04
CA ILE A 131 -8.45 0.85 -1.41
C ILE A 131 -7.16 0.52 -2.20
N LYS A 132 -6.05 1.19 -1.88
CA LYS A 132 -4.74 0.93 -2.52
C LYS A 132 -4.23 -0.49 -2.27
N GLN A 133 -4.44 -1.03 -1.06
CA GLN A 133 -4.07 -2.41 -0.74
C GLN A 133 -4.93 -3.44 -1.48
N ILE A 134 -6.24 -3.18 -1.59
CA ILE A 134 -7.15 -4.02 -2.41
C ILE A 134 -6.67 -4.01 -3.87
N HIS A 135 -6.32 -2.84 -4.41
CA HIS A 135 -5.78 -2.72 -5.77
C HIS A 135 -4.50 -3.55 -5.96
N ARG A 136 -3.56 -3.50 -5.01
CA ARG A 136 -2.31 -4.28 -5.08
C ARG A 136 -2.59 -5.78 -5.09
N ILE A 137 -3.45 -6.25 -4.17
CA ILE A 137 -3.76 -7.67 -4.02
C ILE A 137 -4.57 -8.21 -5.20
N LEU A 138 -5.39 -7.38 -5.87
CA LEU A 138 -6.20 -7.79 -7.02
C LEU A 138 -5.38 -8.52 -8.10
N PHE A 139 -4.14 -8.07 -8.36
CA PHE A 139 -3.29 -8.67 -9.38
C PHE A 139 -2.73 -10.03 -8.96
N ASP A 140 -2.55 -10.26 -7.65
CA ASP A 140 -2.07 -11.51 -7.06
C ASP A 140 -3.17 -12.57 -6.95
N LEU A 141 -4.44 -12.21 -7.18
CA LEU A 141 -5.56 -13.14 -7.13
C LEU A 141 -5.62 -14.03 -8.37
N THR A 142 -5.85 -15.32 -8.15
CA THR A 142 -6.10 -16.32 -9.21
C THR A 142 -7.57 -16.31 -9.63
N ILE A 143 -8.00 -15.24 -10.32
CA ILE A 143 -9.36 -15.07 -10.87
C ILE A 143 -9.29 -14.70 -12.35
N PRO A 144 -10.37 -14.92 -13.15
CA PRO A 144 -10.37 -14.58 -14.57
C PRO A 144 -10.17 -13.07 -14.82
N ASP A 145 -9.44 -12.74 -15.89
CA ASP A 145 -9.09 -11.36 -16.24
C ASP A 145 -10.33 -10.46 -16.42
N GLU A 146 -11.42 -10.97 -16.98
CA GLU A 146 -12.68 -10.20 -17.09
C GLU A 146 -13.18 -9.74 -15.71
N THR A 147 -13.03 -10.60 -14.70
CA THR A 147 -13.42 -10.26 -13.32
C THR A 147 -12.46 -9.25 -12.72
N LYS A 148 -11.13 -9.39 -12.96
CA LYS A 148 -10.14 -8.40 -12.53
C LYS A 148 -10.45 -7.02 -13.11
N ILE A 149 -10.73 -6.94 -14.41
CA ILE A 149 -11.05 -5.69 -15.12
C ILE A 149 -12.28 -5.01 -14.51
N ARG A 150 -13.35 -5.77 -14.23
CA ARG A 150 -14.57 -5.21 -13.62
C ARG A 150 -14.34 -4.67 -12.22
N ILE A 151 -13.54 -5.39 -11.41
CA ILE A 151 -13.21 -4.92 -10.06
C ILE A 151 -12.31 -3.69 -10.14
N LEU A 152 -11.34 -3.67 -11.05
CA LEU A 152 -10.44 -2.54 -11.26
C LEU A 152 -11.20 -1.25 -11.59
N ASP A 153 -12.21 -1.31 -12.46
CA ASP A 153 -13.10 -0.18 -12.76
C ASP A 153 -13.77 0.37 -11.48
N LYS A 154 -14.26 -0.53 -10.63
CA LYS A 154 -14.96 -0.16 -9.38
C LYS A 154 -14.01 0.36 -8.31
N ILE A 155 -12.76 -0.12 -8.26
CA ILE A 155 -11.70 0.42 -7.41
C ILE A 155 -11.42 1.88 -7.80
N GLY A 156 -11.23 2.17 -9.09
CA GLY A 156 -10.97 3.53 -9.57
C GLY A 156 -12.12 4.48 -9.25
N GLU A 157 -13.36 4.02 -9.42
CA GLU A 157 -14.56 4.80 -9.06
C GLU A 157 -14.62 5.09 -7.54
N ALA A 158 -14.34 4.09 -6.69
CA ALA A 158 -14.32 4.28 -5.25
C ALA A 158 -13.19 5.23 -4.81
N GLU A 159 -11.97 5.06 -5.34
CA GLU A 159 -10.83 5.93 -5.05
C GLU A 159 -11.12 7.38 -5.44
N TYR A 160 -11.70 7.60 -6.64
CA TYR A 160 -12.10 8.92 -7.08
C TYR A 160 -13.12 9.56 -6.13
N ARG A 161 -14.19 8.85 -5.77
CA ARG A 161 -15.23 9.36 -4.87
C ARG A 161 -14.68 9.71 -3.48
N VAL A 162 -13.77 8.90 -2.95
CA VAL A 162 -13.11 9.19 -1.67
C VAL A 162 -12.25 10.44 -1.76
N ASN A 163 -11.47 10.60 -2.84
CA ASN A 163 -10.66 11.81 -3.06
C ASN A 163 -11.52 13.08 -3.21
N GLU A 164 -12.75 12.97 -3.71
CA GLU A 164 -13.73 14.08 -3.76
C GLU A 164 -14.42 14.36 -2.40
N GLY A 165 -14.02 13.67 -1.32
CA GLY A 165 -14.53 13.89 0.03
C GLY A 165 -15.78 13.07 0.39
N SER A 166 -16.08 12.01 -0.36
CA SER A 166 -17.13 11.07 0.03
C SER A 166 -16.77 10.32 1.32
N ASN A 167 -17.77 9.81 2.04
CA ASN A 167 -17.54 8.99 3.22
C ASN A 167 -16.81 7.68 2.87
N GLU A 168 -15.61 7.50 3.43
CA GLU A 168 -14.73 6.36 3.16
C GLU A 168 -15.39 5.02 3.43
N ARG A 169 -16.09 4.88 4.57
CA ARG A 169 -16.74 3.64 4.96
C ARG A 169 -17.80 3.21 3.95
N ILE A 170 -18.63 4.15 3.50
CA ILE A 170 -19.67 3.86 2.50
C ILE A 170 -19.03 3.42 1.17
N GLN A 171 -17.94 4.05 0.74
CA GLN A 171 -17.27 3.69 -0.52
C GLN A 171 -16.55 2.34 -0.44
N LEU A 172 -15.98 1.99 0.72
CA LEU A 172 -15.38 0.68 0.95
C LEU A 172 -16.43 -0.44 1.01
N GLU A 173 -17.57 -0.19 1.68
CA GLU A 173 -18.71 -1.13 1.67
C GLU A 173 -19.28 -1.31 0.25
N TYR A 174 -19.36 -0.22 -0.53
CA TYR A 174 -19.68 -0.27 -1.96
C TYR A 174 -18.71 -1.18 -2.71
N LEU A 175 -17.40 -1.00 -2.52
CA LEU A 175 -16.39 -1.81 -3.18
C LEU A 175 -16.50 -3.30 -2.82
N LEU A 176 -16.69 -3.62 -1.53
CA LEU A 176 -16.93 -5.00 -1.08
C LEU A 176 -18.19 -5.61 -1.71
N ALA A 177 -19.26 -4.83 -1.84
CA ALA A 177 -20.49 -5.27 -2.50
C ALA A 177 -20.26 -5.55 -3.99
N GLN A 178 -19.49 -4.71 -4.69
CA GLN A 178 -19.13 -4.93 -6.10
C GLN A 178 -18.29 -6.20 -6.29
N ILE A 179 -17.34 -6.46 -5.38
CA ILE A 179 -16.54 -7.68 -5.39
C ILE A 179 -17.42 -8.92 -5.19
N ALA A 180 -18.39 -8.87 -4.27
CA ALA A 180 -19.33 -9.97 -4.05
C ALA A 180 -20.20 -10.26 -5.29
N LEU A 181 -20.73 -9.20 -5.92
CA LEU A 181 -21.49 -9.32 -7.17
C LEU A 181 -20.64 -9.87 -8.31
N ALA A 182 -19.37 -9.51 -8.41
CA ALA A 182 -18.45 -10.08 -9.38
C ALA A 182 -18.21 -11.58 -9.12
N GLY A 183 -18.06 -11.98 -7.85
CA GLY A 183 -17.92 -13.37 -7.42
C GLY A 183 -19.11 -14.27 -7.74
N SER A 184 -20.34 -13.75 -7.63
CA SER A 184 -21.54 -14.52 -7.96
C SER A 184 -21.60 -14.99 -9.43
N LYS A 185 -20.90 -14.31 -10.35
CA LYS A 185 -20.87 -14.65 -11.79
C LYS A 185 -19.80 -15.68 -12.15
N LEU A 186 -18.91 -16.01 -11.21
CA LEU A 186 -17.87 -17.04 -11.37
C LEU A 186 -18.35 -18.44 -10.96
N ARG A 187 -19.57 -18.55 -10.43
CA ARG A 187 -20.20 -19.81 -10.02
C ARG A 187 -21.05 -20.39 -11.14
#